data_AF-A0A2T2SLT7-F1
#
_entry.id   AF-A0A2T2SLT7-F1
#
_cell.length_a   1.000
_cell.length_b   1.000
_cell.length_c   1.000
_cell.angle_alpha   90.00
_cell.angle_beta   90.00
_cell.angle_gamma   90.00
#
_symmetry.space_group_name_H-M   'P 1'
#
loop_
_entity.id
_entity.type
_entity.pdbx_description
1 polymer ?
#
loop_
_entity_poly.entity_id
_entity_poly.type
_entity_poly.pdbx_seq_one_letter_code
_entity_poly.pdbx_strand_id
1 'polypeptide(L)'
;MEYKRKIKRKADTVLYGRSEQERVARNGVGGASLREDADVAAERVRQLSASTEAQRVVFQSVAVTGLQLLSGIVRCDRQALDAAISLGQREKLENMIEALEVLIETLNQSLSQQGAQMLDLCGPSDGGGEPAPHSEDDSWWFALTEALECLEEGIEQMDNLADGQPEDSPPHRLSDLLVEVLRRQHAELLREAQQWIA
;
A
#
# COMPACT_ATOMS: atom_id res chain seq x y z
N MET A 1 -11.14 -0.20 -23.02
CA MET A 1 -10.87 1.16 -23.55
C MET A 1 -11.23 2.28 -22.58
N GLU A 2 -12.32 2.14 -21.80
CA GLU A 2 -12.77 3.16 -20.84
C GLU A 2 -11.85 3.27 -19.60
N TYR A 3 -11.33 2.14 -19.11
CA TYR A 3 -10.45 2.11 -17.94
C TYR A 3 -9.06 2.71 -18.19
N LYS A 4 -8.47 2.51 -19.38
CA LYS A 4 -7.24 3.21 -19.83
C LYS A 4 -7.40 4.73 -19.80
N ARG A 5 -8.58 5.24 -20.17
CA ARG A 5 -8.90 6.68 -20.08
C ARG A 5 -9.09 7.13 -18.63
N LYS A 6 -9.64 6.27 -17.77
CA LYS A 6 -9.81 6.53 -16.32
C LYS A 6 -8.46 6.64 -15.61
N ILE A 7 -7.53 5.71 -15.85
CA ILE A 7 -6.15 5.77 -15.30
C ILE A 7 -5.42 7.01 -15.82
N LYS A 8 -5.49 7.28 -17.13
CA LYS A 8 -4.89 8.50 -17.71
C LYS A 8 -5.43 9.77 -17.04
N ARG A 9 -6.76 9.90 -16.90
CA ARG A 9 -7.40 11.05 -16.25
C ARG A 9 -7.04 11.16 -14.75
N LYS A 10 -7.03 10.04 -14.01
CA LYS A 10 -6.67 10.01 -12.59
C LYS A 10 -5.24 10.49 -12.39
N ALA A 11 -4.30 9.93 -13.15
CA ALA A 11 -2.90 10.29 -13.02
C ALA A 11 -2.61 11.73 -13.53
N ASP A 12 -3.32 12.22 -14.56
CA ASP A 12 -3.26 13.63 -14.96
C ASP A 12 -3.74 14.57 -13.82
N THR A 13 -4.72 14.15 -13.02
CA THR A 13 -5.25 14.93 -11.87
C THR A 13 -4.28 14.93 -10.69
N VAL A 14 -3.65 13.79 -10.39
CA VAL A 14 -2.65 13.66 -9.31
C VAL A 14 -1.37 14.48 -9.62
N LEU A 15 -1.02 14.62 -10.90
CA LEU A 15 0.21 15.31 -11.33
C LEU A 15 0.04 16.82 -11.60
N TYR A 16 -1.19 17.34 -11.75
CA TYR A 16 -1.43 18.75 -12.12
C TYR A 16 -1.12 19.78 -11.01
N GLY A 17 -0.59 19.34 -9.86
CA GLY A 17 -0.15 20.20 -8.76
C GLY A 17 1.37 20.39 -8.62
N ARG A 18 2.21 19.67 -9.38
CA ARG A 18 3.68 19.70 -9.19
C ARG A 18 4.43 20.40 -10.33
N SER A 19 5.33 21.31 -9.96
CA SER A 19 6.13 22.08 -10.91
C SER A 19 7.10 21.20 -11.72
N GLU A 20 7.41 21.64 -12.94
CA GLU A 20 8.32 20.95 -13.88
C GLU A 20 9.73 20.72 -13.32
N GLN A 21 10.14 21.53 -12.33
CA GLN A 21 11.41 21.38 -11.61
C GLN A 21 11.42 20.19 -10.63
N GLU A 22 10.29 19.84 -10.02
CA GLU A 22 10.15 18.63 -9.17
C GLU A 22 10.19 17.33 -9.99
N ARG A 23 9.77 17.41 -11.26
CA ARG A 23 9.75 16.28 -12.20
C ARG A 23 11.15 15.87 -12.65
N VAL A 24 12.06 16.84 -12.85
CA VAL A 24 13.44 16.58 -13.26
C VAL A 24 14.30 16.11 -12.09
N ALA A 25 14.05 16.60 -10.87
CA ALA A 25 14.80 16.21 -9.68
C ALA A 25 14.62 14.74 -9.26
N ARG A 26 13.54 14.07 -9.68
CA ARG A 26 13.21 12.67 -9.32
C ARG A 26 13.36 11.66 -10.46
N ASN A 27 13.94 12.05 -11.60
CA ASN A 27 14.23 11.12 -12.70
C ASN A 27 15.33 10.08 -12.36
N GLY A 28 15.90 10.12 -11.16
CA GLY A 28 16.71 9.03 -10.60
C GLY A 28 15.91 8.26 -9.54
N VAL A 29 15.65 6.98 -9.80
CA VAL A 29 15.36 5.96 -8.76
C VAL A 29 14.15 6.26 -7.86
N GLY A 30 12.94 6.42 -8.42
CA GLY A 30 11.69 6.56 -7.65
C GLY A 30 11.47 5.50 -6.55
N GLY A 31 12.01 4.28 -6.71
CA GLY A 31 11.97 3.22 -5.70
C GLY A 31 12.83 3.49 -4.46
N ALA A 32 13.94 4.23 -4.58
CA ALA A 32 14.76 4.61 -3.42
C ALA A 32 14.03 5.61 -2.52
N SER A 33 13.27 6.53 -3.11
CA SER A 33 12.43 7.47 -2.35
C SER A 33 11.32 6.76 -1.58
N LEU A 34 10.70 5.71 -2.16
CA LEU A 34 9.66 4.94 -1.47
C LEU A 34 10.23 4.09 -0.34
N ARG A 35 11.42 3.52 -0.52
CA ARG A 35 12.10 2.76 0.53
C ARG A 35 12.50 3.65 1.71
N GLU A 36 13.09 4.82 1.44
CA GLU A 36 13.39 5.81 2.48
C GLU A 36 12.12 6.27 3.21
N ASP A 37 11.04 6.51 2.48
CA ASP A 37 9.74 6.86 3.05
C ASP A 37 9.17 5.74 3.91
N ALA A 38 9.31 4.48 3.49
CA ALA A 38 8.88 3.32 4.26
C ALA A 38 9.72 3.13 5.53
N ASP A 39 11.03 3.38 5.49
CA ASP A 39 11.89 3.35 6.67
C ASP A 39 11.48 4.43 7.69
N VAL A 40 11.16 5.63 7.21
CA VAL A 40 10.62 6.71 8.04
C VAL A 40 9.26 6.34 8.62
N ALA A 41 8.38 5.73 7.83
CA ALA A 41 7.08 5.26 8.30
C ALA A 41 7.23 4.15 9.34
N ALA A 42 8.11 3.17 9.10
CA ALA A 42 8.44 2.11 10.05
C ALA A 42 8.96 2.67 11.38
N GLU A 43 9.81 3.69 11.33
CA GLU A 43 10.28 4.37 12.55
C GLU A 43 9.14 5.05 13.31
N ARG A 44 8.22 5.72 12.60
CA ARG A 44 7.03 6.30 13.23
C ARG A 44 6.11 5.23 13.83
N VAL A 45 5.94 4.08 13.18
CA VAL A 45 5.22 2.92 13.76
C VAL A 45 5.90 2.49 15.05
N ARG A 46 7.23 2.31 15.06
CA ARG A 46 7.98 1.95 16.28
C ARG A 46 7.75 2.94 17.41
N GLN A 47 7.74 4.24 17.10
CA GLN A 47 7.49 5.30 18.08
C GLN A 47 6.07 5.24 18.65
N LEU A 48 5.05 5.05 17.80
CA LEU A 48 3.66 4.89 18.24
C LEU A 48 3.51 3.65 19.13
N SER A 49 4.16 2.56 18.75
CA SER A 49 4.09 1.27 19.43
C SER A 49 4.86 1.20 20.75
N ALA A 50 5.77 2.16 21.01
CA ALA A 50 6.43 2.31 22.29
C ALA A 50 5.54 2.95 23.38
N SER A 51 4.36 3.48 23.01
CA SER A 51 3.44 4.10 23.95
C SER A 51 2.65 3.07 24.77
N THR A 52 2.18 3.44 25.96
CA THR A 52 1.27 2.57 26.75
C THR A 52 -0.09 2.38 26.07
N GLU A 53 -0.51 3.33 25.24
CA GLU A 53 -1.71 3.24 24.41
C GLU A 53 -1.61 2.11 23.38
N ALA A 54 -0.40 1.76 22.95
CA ALA A 54 -0.19 0.67 22.00
C ALA A 54 -0.66 -0.69 22.54
N GLN A 55 -0.68 -0.88 23.86
CA GLN A 55 -1.16 -2.10 24.49
C GLN A 55 -2.70 -2.20 24.54
N ARG A 56 -3.42 -1.13 24.17
CA ARG A 56 -4.87 -1.13 24.21
C ARG A 56 -5.46 -1.84 23.00
N VAL A 57 -6.61 -2.48 23.22
CA VAL A 57 -7.34 -3.26 22.21
C VAL A 57 -7.62 -2.46 20.94
N VAL A 58 -7.96 -1.17 21.07
CA VAL A 58 -8.26 -0.31 19.92
C VAL A 58 -7.03 -0.15 19.02
N PHE A 59 -5.86 0.14 19.60
CA PHE A 59 -4.61 0.24 18.85
C PHE A 59 -4.24 -1.09 18.19
N GLN A 60 -4.31 -2.18 18.94
CA GLN A 60 -4.00 -3.52 18.43
C GLN A 60 -4.95 -3.93 17.30
N SER A 61 -6.24 -3.55 17.38
CA SER A 61 -7.21 -3.78 16.31
C SER A 61 -6.84 -3.03 15.03
N VAL A 62 -6.46 -1.74 15.14
CA VAL A 62 -6.02 -0.95 13.99
C VAL A 62 -4.75 -1.53 13.38
N ALA A 63 -3.78 -1.94 14.20
CA ALA A 63 -2.55 -2.57 13.73
C ALA A 63 -2.81 -3.89 12.99
N VAL A 64 -3.71 -4.74 13.50
CA VAL A 64 -4.13 -5.99 12.84
C VAL A 64 -4.83 -5.72 11.52
N THR A 65 -5.78 -4.77 11.47
CA THR A 65 -6.45 -4.39 10.22
C THR A 65 -5.45 -3.84 9.20
N GLY A 66 -4.53 -2.96 9.61
CA GLY A 66 -3.47 -2.44 8.76
C GLY A 66 -2.58 -3.55 8.19
N LEU A 67 -2.19 -4.53 9.01
CA LEU A 67 -1.40 -5.69 8.58
C LEU A 67 -2.11 -6.51 7.51
N GLN A 68 -3.40 -6.78 7.69
CA GLN A 68 -4.20 -7.54 6.74
C GLN A 68 -4.32 -6.82 5.40
N LEU A 69 -4.57 -5.50 5.44
CA LEU A 69 -4.68 -4.68 4.24
C LEU A 69 -3.36 -4.62 3.48
N LEU A 70 -2.26 -4.32 4.17
CA LEU A 70 -0.93 -4.29 3.57
C LEU A 70 -0.56 -5.64 2.95
N SER A 71 -0.88 -6.75 3.63
CA SER A 71 -0.62 -8.10 3.10
C SER A 71 -1.45 -8.39 1.84
N GLY A 72 -2.71 -7.94 1.81
CA GLY A 72 -3.57 -8.05 0.64
C GLY A 72 -3.04 -7.24 -0.55
N ILE A 73 -2.59 -6.00 -0.30
CA ILE A 73 -1.99 -5.13 -1.30
C ILE A 73 -0.70 -5.72 -1.85
N VAL A 74 0.21 -6.20 -0.98
CA VAL A 74 1.45 -6.87 -1.40
C VAL A 74 1.15 -8.08 -2.28
N ARG A 75 0.07 -8.82 -2.01
CA ARG A 75 -0.36 -9.93 -2.86
C ARG A 75 -0.78 -9.45 -4.26
N CYS A 76 -1.57 -8.38 -4.37
CA CYS A 76 -1.95 -7.80 -5.66
C CYS A 76 -0.73 -7.24 -6.42
N ASP A 77 0.17 -6.54 -5.71
CA ASP A 77 1.42 -6.01 -6.29
C ASP A 77 2.33 -7.14 -6.81
N ARG A 78 2.40 -8.28 -6.10
CA ARG A 78 3.14 -9.47 -6.56
C ARG A 78 2.53 -10.09 -7.81
N GLN A 79 1.21 -10.13 -7.93
CA GLN A 79 0.56 -10.58 -9.18
C GLN A 79 0.91 -9.65 -10.36
N ALA A 80 0.95 -8.33 -10.12
CA ALA A 80 1.41 -7.37 -11.11
C ALA A 80 2.90 -7.56 -11.47
N LEU A 81 3.73 -7.89 -10.49
CA LEU A 81 5.15 -8.23 -10.69
C LEU A 81 5.31 -9.49 -11.54
N ASP A 82 4.58 -10.55 -11.24
CA ASP A 82 4.63 -11.81 -11.99
C ASP A 82 4.20 -11.62 -13.45
N ALA A 83 3.21 -10.75 -13.67
CA ALA A 83 2.73 -10.40 -15.01
C ALA A 83 3.59 -9.33 -15.73
N ALA A 84 4.63 -8.79 -15.08
CA ALA A 84 5.45 -7.73 -15.65
C ALA A 84 6.24 -8.21 -16.89
N ILE A 85 6.18 -7.39 -17.95
CA ILE A 85 6.68 -7.72 -19.30
C ILE A 85 8.08 -7.15 -19.60
N SER A 86 8.62 -6.33 -18.71
CA SER A 86 9.96 -5.75 -18.85
C SER A 86 10.75 -5.77 -17.54
N LEU A 87 12.08 -5.77 -17.65
CA LEU A 87 12.95 -5.74 -16.48
C LEU A 87 12.73 -4.48 -15.63
N GLY A 88 12.59 -3.31 -16.26
CA GLY A 88 12.34 -2.05 -15.54
C GLY A 88 11.03 -2.06 -14.76
N GLN A 89 9.97 -2.68 -15.28
CA GLN A 89 8.72 -2.88 -14.52
C GLN A 89 8.93 -3.75 -13.28
N ARG A 90 9.65 -4.86 -13.44
CA ARG A 90 9.94 -5.79 -12.34
C ARG A 90 10.71 -5.11 -11.23
N GLU A 91 11.83 -4.45 -11.58
CA GLU A 91 12.66 -3.73 -10.62
C GLU A 91 11.85 -2.66 -9.86
N LYS A 92 10.92 -1.97 -10.52
CA LYS A 92 10.06 -0.97 -9.87
C LYS A 92 9.10 -1.60 -8.89
N LEU A 93 8.37 -2.63 -9.31
CA LEU A 93 7.41 -3.34 -8.47
C LEU A 93 8.09 -4.04 -7.30
N GLU A 94 9.26 -4.66 -7.51
CA GLU A 94 10.08 -5.26 -6.44
C GLU A 94 10.44 -4.23 -5.36
N ASN A 95 10.97 -3.07 -5.75
CA ASN A 95 11.30 -2.01 -4.78
C ASN A 95 10.06 -1.51 -4.01
N MET A 96 8.93 -1.41 -4.70
CA MET A 96 7.65 -0.99 -4.12
C MET A 96 7.09 -2.03 -3.15
N ILE A 97 7.23 -3.32 -3.46
CA ILE A 97 6.83 -4.43 -2.59
C ILE A 97 7.74 -4.49 -1.36
N GLU A 98 9.06 -4.41 -1.53
CA GLU A 98 10.03 -4.41 -0.42
C GLU A 98 9.74 -3.29 0.58
N ALA A 99 9.36 -2.10 0.11
CA ALA A 99 9.01 -0.97 0.95
C ALA A 99 7.78 -1.28 1.85
N LEU A 100 6.74 -1.93 1.30
CA LEU A 100 5.58 -2.33 2.07
C LEU A 100 5.89 -3.49 3.03
N GLU A 101 6.76 -4.43 2.63
CA GLU A 101 7.17 -5.56 3.48
C GLU A 101 7.89 -5.12 4.75
N VAL A 102 8.75 -4.08 4.68
CA VAL A 102 9.40 -3.49 5.87
C VAL A 102 8.35 -2.96 6.86
N LEU A 103 7.29 -2.34 6.34
CA LEU A 103 6.21 -1.80 7.17
C LEU A 103 5.36 -2.91 7.79
N ILE A 104 5.05 -3.96 7.01
CA ILE A 104 4.36 -5.18 7.50
C ILE A 104 5.17 -5.81 8.63
N GLU A 105 6.47 -6.02 8.43
CA GLU A 105 7.34 -6.62 9.45
C GLU A 105 7.35 -5.75 10.73
N THR A 106 7.48 -4.44 10.58
CA THR A 106 7.50 -3.51 11.72
C THR A 106 6.19 -3.50 12.49
N LEU A 107 5.06 -3.50 11.79
CA LEU A 107 3.73 -3.60 12.42
C LEU A 107 3.56 -4.94 13.14
N ASN A 108 3.98 -6.04 12.53
CA ASN A 108 3.88 -7.36 13.10
C ASN A 108 4.69 -7.49 14.39
N GLN A 109 5.91 -6.93 14.41
CA GLN A 109 6.75 -6.84 15.61
C GLN A 109 6.15 -5.95 16.70
N SER A 110 5.23 -5.06 16.34
CA SER A 110 4.57 -4.14 17.28
C SER A 110 3.31 -4.71 17.94
N LEU A 111 2.83 -5.86 17.47
CA LEU A 111 1.67 -6.51 18.06
C LEU A 111 2.00 -7.03 19.46
N SER A 112 1.06 -6.82 20.39
CA SER A 112 1.08 -7.50 21.68
C SER A 112 0.65 -8.96 21.51
N GLN A 113 0.76 -9.76 22.57
CA GLN A 113 0.22 -11.13 22.55
C GLN A 113 -1.27 -11.17 22.16
N GLN A 114 -2.05 -10.16 22.59
CA GLN A 114 -3.46 -10.05 22.23
C GLN A 114 -3.63 -9.72 20.74
N GLY A 115 -2.83 -8.80 20.20
CA GLY A 115 -2.86 -8.46 18.77
C GLY A 115 -2.48 -9.65 17.88
N ALA A 116 -1.45 -10.41 18.28
CA ALA A 116 -1.05 -11.63 17.57
C ALA A 116 -2.18 -12.67 17.54
N GLN A 117 -2.88 -12.87 18.67
CA GLN A 117 -4.05 -13.75 18.72
C GLN A 117 -5.20 -13.25 17.85
N MET A 118 -5.45 -11.94 17.82
CA MET A 118 -6.45 -11.35 16.93
C MET A 118 -6.10 -11.59 15.46
N LEU A 119 -4.83 -11.43 15.08
CA LEU A 119 -4.37 -11.70 13.72
C LEU A 119 -4.60 -13.17 13.33
N ASP A 120 -4.29 -14.11 14.23
CA ASP A 120 -4.51 -15.55 14.01
C ASP A 120 -6.01 -15.90 13.89
N LEU A 121 -6.86 -15.26 14.69
CA LEU A 121 -8.32 -15.47 14.66
C LEU A 121 -8.97 -14.86 13.42
N CYS A 122 -8.43 -13.74 12.95
CA CYS A 122 -8.81 -13.13 11.69
C CYS A 122 -8.03 -13.76 10.52
N GLY A 123 -7.72 -15.06 10.61
CA GLY A 123 -7.07 -15.86 9.57
C GLY A 123 -7.61 -15.56 8.17
N PRO A 124 -6.81 -15.84 7.12
CA PRO A 124 -6.90 -15.20 5.81
C PRO A 124 -8.36 -15.05 5.43
N SER A 125 -8.84 -13.80 5.47
CA SER A 125 -10.25 -13.51 5.27
C SER A 125 -10.70 -14.25 4.03
N ASP A 126 -11.63 -15.20 4.18
CA ASP A 126 -12.23 -16.03 3.12
C ASP A 126 -12.99 -15.19 2.06
N GLY A 127 -12.76 -13.86 2.00
CA GLY A 127 -13.07 -12.99 0.89
C GLY A 127 -12.01 -13.00 -0.22
N GLY A 128 -10.88 -13.69 -0.03
CA GLY A 128 -10.01 -14.08 -1.13
C GLY A 128 -10.61 -15.29 -1.83
N GLY A 129 -11.61 -15.07 -2.68
CA GLY A 129 -12.04 -16.10 -3.63
C GLY A 129 -10.80 -16.70 -4.28
N GLU A 130 -10.76 -18.04 -4.41
CA GLU A 130 -9.75 -18.74 -5.19
C GLU A 130 -9.42 -17.89 -6.43
N PRO A 131 -8.13 -17.60 -6.72
CA PRO A 131 -7.80 -16.91 -7.94
C PRO A 131 -8.44 -17.72 -9.07
N ALA A 132 -9.41 -17.10 -9.76
CA ALA A 132 -10.13 -17.76 -10.83
C ALA A 132 -9.08 -18.35 -11.78
N PRO A 133 -9.27 -19.60 -12.25
CA PRO A 133 -8.26 -20.28 -13.05
C PRO A 133 -7.87 -19.36 -14.21
N HIS A 134 -6.58 -19.01 -14.23
CA HIS A 134 -5.93 -18.15 -15.19
C HIS A 134 -6.43 -18.44 -16.60
N SER A 135 -7.30 -17.55 -17.11
CA SER A 135 -7.63 -17.52 -18.52
C SER A 135 -6.40 -17.01 -19.28
N GLU A 136 -6.24 -17.40 -20.55
CA GLU A 136 -5.16 -16.95 -21.45
C GLU A 136 -5.04 -15.41 -21.62
N ASP A 137 -5.90 -14.64 -20.93
CA ASP A 137 -5.95 -13.20 -20.76
C ASP A 137 -5.31 -12.68 -19.44
N ASP A 138 -4.30 -13.35 -18.88
CA ASP A 138 -3.41 -12.82 -17.82
C ASP A 138 -2.55 -11.65 -18.36
N SER A 139 -3.24 -10.63 -18.85
CA SER A 139 -2.62 -9.42 -19.33
C SER A 139 -2.04 -8.70 -18.12
N TRP A 140 -0.76 -8.35 -18.18
CA TRP A 140 -0.11 -7.42 -17.25
C TRP A 140 -0.98 -6.20 -16.90
N TRP A 141 -1.82 -5.78 -17.84
CA TRP A 141 -2.80 -4.71 -17.69
C TRP A 141 -3.86 -4.99 -16.63
N PHE A 142 -4.37 -6.22 -16.57
CA PHE A 142 -5.38 -6.64 -15.59
C PHE A 142 -4.76 -6.67 -14.18
N ALA A 143 -3.62 -7.35 -14.02
CA ALA A 143 -2.92 -7.43 -12.74
C ALA A 143 -2.52 -6.04 -12.19
N LEU A 144 -2.09 -5.11 -13.06
CA LEU A 144 -1.82 -3.73 -12.68
C LEU A 144 -3.09 -2.97 -12.24
N THR A 145 -4.21 -3.22 -12.92
CA THR A 145 -5.48 -2.59 -12.56
C THR A 145 -5.97 -3.10 -11.21
N GLU A 146 -5.87 -4.41 -10.98
CA GLU A 146 -6.22 -5.05 -9.70
C GLU A 146 -5.33 -4.50 -8.57
N ALA A 147 -4.01 -4.38 -8.76
CA ALA A 147 -3.11 -3.77 -7.80
C ALA A 147 -3.50 -2.32 -7.44
N LEU A 148 -3.87 -1.50 -8.45
CA LEU A 148 -4.36 -0.14 -8.22
C LEU A 148 -5.70 -0.11 -7.46
N GLU A 149 -6.61 -1.04 -7.76
CA GLU A 149 -7.90 -1.16 -7.05
C GLU A 149 -7.70 -1.62 -5.60
N CYS A 150 -6.85 -2.62 -5.35
CA CYS A 150 -6.47 -3.06 -4.00
C CYS A 150 -5.91 -1.89 -3.15
N LEU A 151 -5.09 -1.01 -3.75
CA LEU A 151 -4.58 0.19 -3.08
C LEU A 151 -5.67 1.20 -2.77
N GLU A 152 -6.58 1.48 -3.71
CA GLU A 152 -7.70 2.42 -3.51
C GLU A 152 -8.64 1.94 -2.40
N GLU A 153 -9.01 0.66 -2.43
CA GLU A 153 -9.84 0.04 -1.40
C GLU A 153 -9.15 0.06 -0.03
N GLY A 154 -7.84 -0.23 0.01
CA GLY A 154 -7.05 -0.17 1.25
C GLY A 154 -6.98 1.23 1.84
N ILE A 155 -6.82 2.26 1.01
CA ILE A 155 -6.86 3.67 1.44
C ILE A 155 -8.23 4.01 2.03
N GLU A 156 -9.31 3.68 1.33
CA GLU A 156 -10.69 3.96 1.79
C GLU A 156 -10.99 3.24 3.12
N GLN A 157 -10.58 1.98 3.27
CA GLN A 157 -10.78 1.23 4.51
C GLN A 157 -10.01 1.85 5.68
N MET A 158 -8.77 2.29 5.47
CA MET A 158 -7.98 2.94 6.51
C MET A 158 -8.47 4.35 6.86
N ASP A 159 -8.93 5.14 5.89
CA ASP A 159 -9.56 6.44 6.11
C ASP A 159 -10.82 6.27 6.98
N ASN A 160 -11.71 5.34 6.62
CA ASN A 160 -12.91 5.02 7.40
C ASN A 160 -12.57 4.57 8.84
N LEU A 161 -11.47 3.82 8.99
CA LEU A 161 -10.99 3.40 10.30
C LEU A 161 -10.45 4.57 11.13
N ALA A 162 -9.77 5.53 10.51
CA ALA A 162 -9.27 6.74 11.14
C ALA A 162 -10.43 7.64 11.65
N ASP A 163 -11.47 7.82 10.84
CA ASP A 163 -12.67 8.61 11.16
C ASP A 163 -13.43 8.06 12.38
N GLY A 164 -13.30 6.76 12.64
CA GLY A 164 -13.88 6.10 13.81
C GLY A 164 -13.11 6.34 15.12
N GLN A 165 -11.95 7.01 15.09
CA GLN A 165 -11.08 7.22 16.24
C GLN A 165 -11.06 8.70 16.68
N PRO A 166 -10.79 8.98 17.96
CA PRO A 166 -10.55 10.34 18.41
C PRO A 166 -9.34 10.94 17.68
N GLU A 167 -9.48 12.21 17.24
CA GLU A 167 -8.37 12.98 16.65
C GLU A 167 -7.15 12.95 17.57
N ASP A 168 -5.95 12.95 16.98
CA ASP A 168 -4.65 12.88 17.65
C ASP A 168 -4.38 11.63 18.51
N SER A 169 -5.31 10.69 18.59
CA SER A 169 -5.08 9.43 19.30
C SER A 169 -4.03 8.56 18.58
N PRO A 170 -3.23 7.76 19.29
CA PRO A 170 -2.29 6.83 18.67
C PRO A 170 -2.88 5.90 17.58
N PRO A 171 -4.10 5.31 17.73
CA PRO A 171 -4.70 4.55 16.65
C PRO A 171 -5.08 5.41 15.43
N HIS A 172 -5.55 6.64 15.63
CA HIS A 172 -5.82 7.57 14.52
C HIS A 172 -4.54 7.91 13.75
N ARG A 173 -3.47 8.28 14.47
CA ARG A 173 -2.16 8.57 13.87
C ARG A 173 -1.55 7.38 13.15
N LEU A 174 -1.81 6.17 13.65
CA LEU A 174 -1.40 4.95 12.96
C LEU A 174 -2.16 4.81 11.64
N SER A 175 -3.48 4.98 11.64
CA SER A 175 -4.27 4.93 10.42
C SER A 175 -3.82 5.97 9.39
N ASP A 176 -3.63 7.23 9.82
CA ASP A 176 -3.15 8.32 8.95
C ASP A 176 -1.81 7.99 8.30
N LEU A 177 -0.89 7.44 9.08
CA LEU A 177 0.43 7.05 8.60
C LEU A 177 0.33 5.96 7.52
N LEU A 178 -0.51 4.95 7.73
CA LEU A 178 -0.73 3.91 6.74
C LEU A 178 -1.38 4.47 5.46
N VAL A 179 -2.39 5.33 5.61
CA VAL A 179 -3.01 6.04 4.48
C VAL A 179 -1.96 6.86 3.69
N GLU A 180 -1.06 7.56 4.39
CA GLU A 180 -0.01 8.35 3.75
C GLU A 180 0.92 7.46 2.90
N VAL A 181 1.34 6.31 3.43
CA VAL A 181 2.18 5.34 2.70
C VAL A 181 1.43 4.78 1.49
N LEU A 182 0.19 4.34 1.66
CA LEU A 182 -0.62 3.76 0.58
C LEU A 182 -0.90 4.76 -0.54
N ARG A 183 -1.21 6.03 -0.20
CA ARG A 183 -1.41 7.10 -1.20
C ARG A 183 -0.13 7.37 -2.01
N ARG A 184 1.04 7.30 -1.38
CA ARG A 184 2.34 7.45 -2.07
C ARG A 184 2.62 6.27 -3.00
N GLN A 185 2.40 5.04 -2.53
CA GLN A 185 2.50 3.82 -3.34
C GLN A 185 1.60 3.90 -4.57
N HIS A 186 0.32 4.28 -4.36
CA HIS A 186 -0.66 4.43 -5.44
C HIS A 186 -0.25 5.50 -6.46
N ALA A 187 0.21 6.66 -5.99
CA ALA A 187 0.69 7.72 -6.88
C ALA A 187 1.89 7.29 -7.73
N GLU A 188 2.82 6.52 -7.15
CA GLU A 188 3.98 5.99 -7.89
C GLU A 188 3.54 4.92 -8.91
N LEU A 189 2.69 3.97 -8.51
CA LEU A 189 2.18 2.94 -9.41
C LEU A 189 1.41 3.56 -10.58
N LEU A 190 0.61 4.60 -10.33
CA LEU A 190 -0.07 5.37 -11.38
C LEU A 190 0.91 6.07 -12.33
N ARG A 191 2.00 6.65 -11.80
CA ARG A 191 3.02 7.32 -12.61
C ARG A 191 3.74 6.32 -13.52
N GLU A 192 4.15 5.19 -12.98
CA GLU A 192 4.79 4.11 -13.74
C GLU A 192 3.82 3.52 -14.78
N ALA A 193 2.55 3.29 -14.40
CA ALA A 193 1.50 2.87 -15.32
C ALA A 193 1.36 3.82 -16.52
N GLN A 194 1.36 5.14 -16.30
CA GLN A 194 1.33 6.11 -17.40
C GLN A 194 2.54 5.99 -18.32
N GLN A 195 3.74 5.79 -17.77
CA GLN A 195 4.96 5.66 -18.56
C GLN A 195 4.96 4.38 -19.41
N TRP A 196 4.36 3.30 -18.93
CA TRP A 196 4.30 2.03 -19.66
C TRP A 196 3.18 1.98 -20.70
N ILE A 197 2.15 2.83 -20.57
CA ILE A 197 1.05 2.95 -21.54
C ILE A 197 1.41 3.93 -22.68
N ALA A 198 2.29 4.89 -22.43
CA ALA A 198 2.70 5.94 -23.38
C ALA A 198 3.51 5.38 -24.54
#